data_AF-S2YPR4-F1
#
_entry.id   AF-S2YPR4-F1
#
_cell.length_a   1.000
_cell.length_b   1.000
_cell.length_c   1.000
_cell.angle_alpha   90.00
_cell.angle_beta   90.00
_cell.angle_gamma   90.00
#
_symmetry.space_group_name_H-M   'P 1'
#
loop_
_entity.id
_entity.type
_entity.pdbx_description
1 polymer ?
#
loop_
_entity_poly.entity_id
_entity_poly.type
_entity_poly.pdbx_seq_one_letter_code
_entity_poly.pdbx_strand_id
1 'polypeptide(L)'
;MALLAGGEMIDRIAAAVAGRAGKDALVAFAGAYREFALRRPGRYAATQIRIDQALVVDSPVMRRTAEITYGMLRAYGLEEPDLTDAVRLLRSTFHGYCALEAAGGFGAPRDVQRSWDKAVDALHITLMHWPREETDHDD
;
A
#
# COMPACT_ATOMS: atom_id res chain seq x y z
N MET A 1 -1.70 20.90 -1.21
CA MET A 1 -2.72 19.96 -1.74
C MET A 1 -2.29 18.50 -1.65
N ALA A 2 -1.14 18.10 -2.20
CA ALA A 2 -0.66 16.71 -2.14
C ALA A 2 -0.53 16.15 -0.71
N LEU A 3 0.09 16.89 0.21
CA LEU A 3 0.18 16.48 1.63
C LEU A 3 -1.17 16.38 2.34
N LEU A 4 -2.14 17.25 2.01
CA LEU A 4 -3.48 17.20 2.59
C LEU A 4 -4.24 15.96 2.11
N ALA A 5 -4.20 15.70 0.80
CA ALA A 5 -4.79 14.49 0.23
C ALA A 5 -4.13 13.21 0.76
N GLY A 6 -2.80 13.22 0.91
CA GLY A 6 -2.03 12.13 1.52
C GLY A 6 -2.42 11.90 2.98
N GLY A 7 -2.57 12.99 3.76
CA GLY A 7 -3.06 12.94 5.16
C GLY A 7 -4.43 12.31 5.27
N GLU A 8 -5.36 12.75 4.42
CA GLU A 8 -6.72 12.24 4.40
C GLU A 8 -6.80 10.76 3.99
N MET A 9 -5.91 10.33 3.10
CA MET A 9 -5.79 8.94 2.69
C MET A 9 -5.25 8.08 3.83
N ILE A 10 -4.15 8.51 4.45
CA ILE A 10 -3.52 7.72 5.52
C ILE A 10 -4.38 7.65 6.77
N ASP A 11 -5.15 8.69 7.10
CA ASP A 11 -6.08 8.65 8.23
C ASP A 11 -7.18 7.60 8.05
N ARG A 12 -7.69 7.44 6.82
CA ARG A 12 -8.66 6.38 6.50
C ARG A 12 -8.04 4.99 6.58
N ILE A 13 -6.84 4.84 6.05
CA ILE A 13 -6.10 3.57 6.14
C ILE A 13 -5.85 3.23 7.62
N ALA A 14 -5.40 4.20 8.43
CA ALA A 14 -5.17 4.04 9.86
C ALA A 14 -6.41 3.50 10.58
N ALA A 15 -7.57 4.12 10.34
CA ALA A 15 -8.84 3.70 10.92
C ALA A 15 -9.24 2.30 10.46
N ALA A 16 -9.00 1.95 9.19
CA ALA A 16 -9.32 0.64 8.65
C ALA A 16 -8.45 -0.47 9.23
N VAL A 17 -7.16 -0.22 9.49
CA VAL A 17 -6.23 -1.25 10.00
C VAL A 17 -6.24 -1.38 11.52
N ALA A 18 -6.84 -0.43 12.25
CA ALA A 18 -6.85 -0.43 13.71
C ALA A 18 -7.39 -1.75 14.29
N GLY A 19 -6.62 -2.36 15.19
CA GLY A 19 -6.97 -3.63 15.83
C GLY A 19 -6.85 -4.87 14.93
N ARG A 20 -6.28 -4.76 13.73
CA ARG A 20 -6.09 -5.87 12.79
C ARG A 20 -4.60 -6.19 12.63
N ALA A 21 -4.29 -7.44 12.28
CA ALA A 21 -2.92 -7.91 12.00
C ALA A 21 -2.90 -8.89 10.82
N GLY A 22 -1.70 -9.18 10.30
CA GLY A 22 -1.50 -10.15 9.23
C GLY A 22 -2.37 -9.90 8.00
N LYS A 23 -3.07 -10.93 7.54
CA LYS A 23 -3.94 -10.85 6.35
C LYS A 23 -5.05 -9.81 6.51
N ASP A 24 -5.70 -9.75 7.66
CA ASP A 24 -6.83 -8.85 7.89
C ASP A 24 -6.41 -7.38 7.84
N ALA A 25 -5.21 -7.06 8.34
CA ALA A 25 -4.63 -5.73 8.21
C ALA A 25 -4.33 -5.39 6.74
N LEU A 26 -3.78 -6.33 5.97
CA LEU A 26 -3.50 -6.12 4.54
C LEU A 26 -4.78 -5.89 3.73
N VAL A 27 -5.82 -6.71 3.96
CA VAL A 27 -7.14 -6.56 3.32
C VAL A 27 -7.74 -5.21 3.65
N ALA A 28 -7.69 -4.79 4.92
CA ALA A 28 -8.18 -3.50 5.36
C ALA A 28 -7.44 -2.32 4.72
N PHE A 29 -6.10 -2.39 4.71
CA PHE A 29 -5.23 -1.40 4.09
C PHE A 29 -5.55 -1.26 2.60
N ALA A 30 -5.54 -2.38 1.88
CA ALA A 30 -5.78 -2.41 0.45
C ALA A 30 -7.18 -1.88 0.12
N GLY A 31 -8.21 -2.32 0.86
CA GLY A 31 -9.58 -1.86 0.69
C GLY A 31 -9.72 -0.35 0.85
N ALA A 32 -9.17 0.22 1.93
CA ALA A 32 -9.20 1.67 2.16
C ALA A 32 -8.42 2.45 1.09
N TYR A 33 -7.29 1.91 0.63
CA TYR A 33 -6.52 2.48 -0.47
C TYR A 33 -7.36 2.57 -1.75
N ARG A 34 -7.94 1.43 -2.19
CA ARG A 34 -8.74 1.35 -3.41
C ARG A 34 -9.99 2.19 -3.34
N GLU A 35 -10.69 2.17 -2.19
CA GLU A 35 -11.86 3.01 -1.98
C GLU A 35 -11.50 4.50 -2.12
N PHE A 36 -10.40 4.95 -1.50
CA PHE A 36 -9.97 6.33 -1.62
C PHE A 36 -9.64 6.70 -3.07
N ALA A 37 -8.92 5.83 -3.78
CA ALA A 37 -8.55 6.05 -5.18
C ALA A 37 -9.79 6.21 -6.08
N LEU A 38 -10.79 5.34 -5.93
CA LEU A 38 -11.99 5.33 -6.77
C LEU A 38 -13.01 6.41 -6.39
N ARG A 39 -13.20 6.69 -5.10
CA ARG A 39 -14.21 7.67 -4.64
C ARG A 39 -13.70 9.11 -4.68
N ARG A 40 -12.38 9.33 -4.70
CA ARG A 40 -11.76 10.66 -4.66
C ARG A 40 -10.67 10.82 -5.73
N PRO A 41 -10.95 10.59 -7.03
CA PRO A 41 -9.92 10.51 -8.07
C PRO A 41 -9.02 11.76 -8.16
N GLY A 42 -9.58 12.97 -8.01
CA GLY A 42 -8.77 14.20 -8.01
C GLY A 42 -7.86 14.35 -6.79
N ARG A 43 -8.29 13.90 -5.60
CA ARG A 43 -7.44 13.90 -4.40
C ARG A 43 -6.40 12.79 -4.49
N TYR A 44 -6.80 11.62 -4.97
CA TYR A 44 -5.88 10.53 -5.22
C TYR A 44 -4.79 10.91 -6.24
N ALA A 45 -5.14 11.57 -7.34
CA ALA A 45 -4.17 12.11 -8.28
C ALA A 45 -3.19 13.08 -7.58
N ALA A 46 -3.66 13.93 -6.66
CA ALA A 46 -2.79 14.81 -5.89
C ALA A 46 -1.80 14.04 -5.00
N THR A 47 -2.13 12.84 -4.52
CA THR A 47 -1.19 11.98 -3.76
C THR A 47 -0.07 11.40 -4.62
N GLN A 48 -0.22 11.38 -5.95
CA GLN A 48 0.80 10.87 -6.87
C GLN A 48 1.78 11.95 -7.36
N ILE A 49 1.52 13.23 -7.03
CA ILE A 49 2.43 14.33 -7.37
C ILE A 49 3.75 14.13 -6.61
N ARG A 50 4.86 14.15 -7.35
CA ARG A 50 6.20 14.11 -6.77
C ARG A 50 6.39 15.32 -5.86
N ILE A 51 6.77 15.07 -4.61
CA ILE A 51 7.23 16.09 -3.67
C ILE A 51 8.71 15.84 -3.42
N ASP A 52 9.50 16.92 -3.38
CA ASP A 52 10.89 16.83 -2.96
C ASP A 52 10.95 16.35 -1.51
N GLN A 53 11.70 15.27 -1.27
CA GLN A 53 11.82 14.64 0.03
C GLN A 53 12.45 15.57 1.07
N ALA A 54 13.34 16.48 0.64
CA ALA A 54 13.92 17.50 1.52
C ALA A 54 12.87 18.47 2.08
N LEU A 55 11.76 18.69 1.35
CA LEU A 55 10.67 19.58 1.78
C LEU A 55 9.67 18.91 2.74
N VAL A 56 9.75 17.59 2.92
CA VAL A 56 8.77 16.82 3.69
C VAL A 56 9.39 15.86 4.70
N VAL A 57 10.70 15.95 4.93
CA VAL A 57 11.43 15.06 5.85
C VAL A 57 10.84 15.04 7.26
N ASP A 58 10.36 16.19 7.75
CA ASP A 58 9.74 16.33 9.07
C ASP A 58 8.19 16.37 9.03
N SER A 59 7.60 16.07 7.87
CA SER A 59 6.15 16.12 7.71
C SER A 59 5.46 15.08 8.59
N PRO A 60 4.53 15.48 9.49
CA PRO A 60 3.76 14.54 10.31
C PRO A 60 2.98 13.52 9.47
N VAL A 61 2.53 13.93 8.27
CA VAL A 61 1.82 13.07 7.33
C VAL A 61 2.73 11.97 6.77
N MET A 62 3.98 12.31 6.44
CA MET A 62 4.95 11.33 5.92
C MET A 62 5.35 10.35 7.01
N ARG A 63 5.61 10.85 8.23
CA ARG A 63 5.92 10.02 9.40
C ARG A 63 4.78 9.02 9.69
N ARG A 64 3.55 9.49 9.75
CA ARG A 64 2.37 8.64 9.97
C ARG A 64 2.17 7.61 8.86
N THR A 65 2.39 8.01 7.60
CA THR A 65 2.36 7.09 6.46
C THR A 65 3.37 5.97 6.61
N ALA A 66 4.62 6.31 6.97
CA ALA A 66 5.65 5.33 7.23
C ALA A 66 5.28 4.42 8.42
N GLU A 67 4.87 4.99 9.56
CA GLU A 67 4.50 4.24 10.77
C GLU A 67 3.42 3.17 10.49
N ILE A 68 2.34 3.55 9.81
CA ILE A 68 1.25 2.62 9.51
C ILE A 68 1.67 1.55 8.50
N THR A 69 2.32 1.97 7.41
CA THR A 69 2.71 1.03 6.34
C THR A 69 3.77 0.06 6.83
N TYR A 70 4.80 0.56 7.52
CA TYR A 70 5.91 -0.24 8.02
C TYR A 70 5.47 -1.10 9.21
N GLY A 71 4.62 -0.55 10.10
CA GLY A 71 4.06 -1.30 11.22
C GLY A 71 3.26 -2.52 10.75
N MET A 72 2.44 -2.37 9.71
CA MET A 72 1.71 -3.48 9.10
C MET A 72 2.67 -4.52 8.50
N LEU A 73 3.70 -4.09 7.77
CA LEU A 73 4.64 -4.99 7.10
C LEU A 73 5.59 -5.72 8.06
N ARG A 74 5.96 -5.10 9.18
CA ARG A 74 6.74 -5.76 10.23
C ARG A 74 6.04 -6.97 10.84
N ALA A 75 4.70 -7.02 10.79
CA ALA A 75 3.95 -8.22 11.21
C ALA A 75 4.20 -9.44 10.30
N TYR A 76 4.79 -9.25 9.11
CA TYR A 76 5.28 -10.31 8.23
C TYR A 76 6.76 -10.68 8.50
N GLY A 77 7.39 -10.10 9.51
CA GLY A 77 8.81 -10.33 9.81
C GLY A 77 9.74 -9.74 8.75
N LEU A 78 9.36 -8.61 8.16
CA LEU A 78 10.17 -7.85 7.21
C LEU A 78 10.92 -6.72 7.91
N GLU A 79 12.21 -6.61 7.62
CA GLU A 79 13.12 -5.56 8.07
C GLU A 79 13.76 -4.88 6.85
N GLU A 80 14.50 -3.79 7.03
CA GLU A 80 15.20 -3.18 5.88
C GLU A 80 16.34 -4.10 5.40
N PRO A 81 16.58 -4.24 4.08
CA PRO A 81 15.97 -3.49 2.97
C PRO A 81 14.62 -4.05 2.47
N ASP A 82 14.28 -5.28 2.82
CA ASP A 82 13.06 -5.98 2.36
C ASP A 82 11.76 -5.19 2.61
N LEU A 83 11.72 -4.47 3.73
CA LEU A 83 10.60 -3.61 4.11
C LEU A 83 10.31 -2.55 3.04
N THR A 84 11.35 -1.86 2.55
CA THR A 84 11.23 -0.86 1.49
C THR A 84 10.74 -1.48 0.18
N ASP A 85 11.24 -2.66 -0.17
CA ASP A 85 10.85 -3.34 -1.40
C ASP A 85 9.42 -3.89 -1.36
N ALA A 86 8.98 -4.39 -0.20
CA ALA A 86 7.58 -4.76 0.02
C ALA A 86 6.65 -3.54 -0.10
N VAL A 87 7.04 -2.36 0.41
CA VAL A 87 6.27 -1.13 0.21
C VAL A 87 6.16 -0.76 -1.26
N ARG A 88 7.25 -0.88 -2.03
CA ARG A 88 7.24 -0.62 -3.48
C ARG A 88 6.32 -1.59 -4.22
N LEU A 89 6.36 -2.88 -3.88
CA LEU A 89 5.47 -3.90 -4.45
C LEU A 89 3.99 -3.56 -4.16
N LEU A 90 3.63 -3.30 -2.90
CA LEU A 90 2.25 -3.01 -2.54
C LEU A 90 1.76 -1.73 -3.19
N ARG A 91 2.56 -0.64 -3.13
CA ARG A 91 2.19 0.65 -3.73
C ARG A 91 1.98 0.52 -5.23
N SER A 92 2.91 -0.12 -5.94
CA SER A 92 2.82 -0.28 -7.40
C SER A 92 1.62 -1.13 -7.79
N THR A 93 1.37 -2.23 -7.08
CA THR A 93 0.23 -3.11 -7.33
C THR A 93 -1.10 -2.38 -7.11
N PHE A 94 -1.27 -1.72 -5.96
CA PHE A 94 -2.51 -1.01 -5.65
C PHE A 94 -2.74 0.17 -6.60
N HIS A 95 -1.70 0.96 -6.87
CA HIS A 95 -1.80 2.08 -7.81
C HIS A 95 -2.18 1.61 -9.22
N GLY A 96 -1.45 0.64 -9.76
CA GLY A 96 -1.68 0.10 -11.10
C GLY A 96 -3.08 -0.49 -11.23
N TYR A 97 -3.52 -1.27 -10.24
CA TYR A 97 -4.86 -1.84 -10.24
C TYR A 97 -5.96 -0.76 -10.23
N CYS A 98 -5.86 0.23 -9.33
CA CYS A 98 -6.84 1.31 -9.23
C CYS A 98 -6.86 2.19 -10.48
N ALA A 99 -5.69 2.46 -11.07
CA ALA A 99 -5.58 3.23 -12.31
C ALA A 99 -6.22 2.50 -13.50
N LEU A 100 -5.95 1.20 -13.65
CA LEU A 100 -6.58 0.37 -14.68
C LEU A 100 -8.09 0.26 -14.47
N GLU A 101 -8.55 0.05 -13.24
CA GLU A 101 -9.97 -0.02 -12.92
C GLU A 101 -10.70 1.28 -13.23
N ALA A 102 -10.17 2.42 -12.77
CA ALA A 102 -10.77 3.73 -12.99
C ALA A 102 -10.84 4.09 -14.49
N ALA A 103 -9.91 3.57 -15.29
CA ALA A 103 -9.90 3.74 -16.74
C ALA A 103 -10.77 2.71 -17.50
N GLY A 104 -11.44 1.78 -16.80
CA GLY A 104 -12.22 0.71 -17.44
C GLY A 104 -11.37 -0.36 -18.14
N GLY A 105 -10.10 -0.52 -17.74
CA GLY A 105 -9.13 -1.40 -18.39
C GLY A 105 -9.37 -2.91 -18.20
N PHE A 106 -10.34 -3.31 -17.38
CA PHE A 106 -10.70 -4.71 -17.15
C PHE A 106 -11.93 -5.12 -17.98
N GLY A 107 -11.70 -5.54 -19.23
CA GLY A 107 -12.79 -5.89 -20.17
C GLY A 107 -13.26 -7.36 -20.17
N ALA A 108 -12.60 -8.25 -19.41
CA ALA A 108 -13.01 -9.65 -19.33
C ALA A 108 -14.32 -9.82 -18.52
N PRO A 109 -15.16 -10.84 -18.78
CA PRO A 109 -16.44 -11.06 -18.09
C PRO A 109 -16.24 -11.67 -16.70
N ARG A 110 -15.47 -10.99 -15.85
CA ARG A 110 -15.19 -11.35 -14.47
C ARG A 110 -15.34 -10.11 -13.59
N ASP A 111 -16.01 -10.29 -12.48
CA ASP A 111 -16.14 -9.26 -11.45
C ASP A 111 -14.76 -8.76 -10.99
N VAL A 112 -14.56 -7.44 -11.05
CA VAL A 112 -13.30 -6.77 -10.66
C VAL A 112 -13.02 -6.93 -9.17
N GLN A 113 -14.03 -6.90 -8.30
CA GLN A 113 -13.89 -7.19 -6.87
C GLN A 113 -13.32 -8.57 -6.64
N ARG A 114 -13.80 -9.60 -7.35
CA ARG A 114 -13.27 -10.97 -7.21
C ARG A 114 -11.82 -11.10 -7.65
N SER A 115 -11.38 -10.28 -8.61
CA SER A 115 -9.97 -10.26 -9.05
C SER A 115 -9.11 -9.46 -8.07
N TRP A 116 -9.65 -8.40 -7.47
CA TRP A 116 -9.00 -7.63 -6.41
C TRP A 116 -8.75 -8.48 -5.16
N ASP A 117 -9.77 -9.20 -4.68
CA ASP A 117 -9.64 -10.06 -3.50
C ASP A 117 -8.55 -11.13 -3.71
N LYS A 118 -8.48 -11.70 -4.92
CA LYS A 118 -7.42 -12.64 -5.30
C LYS A 118 -6.04 -12.01 -5.37
N ALA A 119 -5.92 -10.77 -5.81
CA ALA A 119 -4.65 -10.05 -5.81
C ALA A 119 -4.17 -9.79 -4.37
N VAL A 120 -5.06 -9.40 -3.46
CA VAL A 120 -4.72 -9.19 -2.05
C VAL A 120 -4.34 -10.51 -1.36
N ASP A 121 -5.06 -11.60 -1.63
CA ASP A 121 -4.70 -12.95 -1.17
C ASP A 121 -3.30 -13.36 -1.66
N ALA A 122 -2.99 -13.12 -2.94
CA ALA A 122 -1.69 -13.43 -3.50
C ALA A 122 -0.57 -12.59 -2.86
N LEU A 123 -0.80 -11.29 -2.65
CA LEU A 123 0.15 -10.42 -1.95
C LEU A 123 0.40 -10.88 -0.51
N HIS A 124 -0.64 -11.33 0.21
CA HIS A 124 -0.48 -11.89 1.54
C HIS A 124 0.48 -13.10 1.52
N ILE A 125 0.29 -14.02 0.57
CA ILE A 125 1.17 -15.20 0.40
C ILE A 125 2.59 -14.75 0.06
N THR A 126 2.76 -13.82 -0.88
CA THR A 126 4.07 -13.27 -1.24
C THR A 126 4.79 -12.66 -0.04
N LEU A 127 4.10 -11.89 0.80
CA LEU A 127 4.70 -11.28 1.99
C LEU A 127 5.09 -12.32 3.05
N MET A 128 4.32 -13.40 3.19
CA MET A 128 4.65 -14.53 4.07
C MET A 128 5.87 -15.33 3.60
N HIS A 129 6.14 -15.33 2.29
CA HIS A 129 7.22 -16.07 1.64
C HIS A 129 8.20 -15.14 0.94
N TRP A 130 8.45 -13.96 1.54
CA TRP A 130 9.32 -12.95 0.95
C TRP A 130 10.73 -13.53 0.69
N PRO A 131 11.31 -13.31 -0.50
CA PRO A 131 12.69 -13.72 -0.75
C PRO A 131 13.61 -12.91 0.14
N ARG A 132 14.27 -13.57 1.09
CA ARG A 132 15.28 -12.93 1.93
C ARG A 132 16.63 -13.06 1.27
N GLU A 133 17.45 -12.04 1.41
CA GLU A 133 18.86 -12.15 1.08
C GLU A 133 19.48 -13.29 1.91
N GLU A 134 20.14 -14.25 1.26
CA GLU A 134 20.99 -15.20 1.96
C GLU A 134 22.13 -14.39 2.58
N THR A 135 22.25 -14.40 3.90
CA THR A 135 23.47 -13.93 4.54
C THR A 135 24.59 -14.87 4.11
N ASP A 136 25.39 -14.49 3.13
CA ASP A 136 26.66 -15.15 2.85
C ASP A 136 27.42 -15.24 4.18
N HIS A 137 27.45 -16.44 4.74
CA HIS A 137 28.39 -16.77 5.78
C HIS A 137 29.68 -17.09 5.04
N ASP A 138 30.57 -16.11 4.92
CA ASP A 138 31.96 -16.34 4.54
C ASP A 138 32.58 -17.32 5.56
N ASP A 139 32.79 -18.56 5.13
CA ASP A 139 33.66 -19.57 5.78
C ASP A 139 35.15 -19.23 5.57
#